data_AF-A1HTM6-F1
#
_entry.id   AF-A1HTM6-F1
#
_cell.length_a   1.000
_cell.length_b   1.000
_cell.length_c   1.000
_cell.angle_alpha   90.00
_cell.angle_beta   90.00
_cell.angle_gamma   90.00
#
_symmetry.space_group_name_H-M   'P 1'
#
loop_
_entity.id
_entity.type
_entity.pdbx_description
1 polymer ?
#
loop_
_entity_poly.entity_id
_entity_poly.type
_entity_poly.pdbx_seq_one_letter_code
_entity_poly.pdbx_strand_id
1 'polypeptide(L)' 'MFKTFTADNGSEFADLDAFSKNHNTSVYFAYPYSSFERGTNERHNGLIRLIFPRRPA' A
#
# COMPACT_ATOMS: atom_id res chain seq x y z
N MET A 1 -1.83 -3.20 17.82
CA MET A 1 -2.28 -1.88 17.35
C MET A 1 -1.22 -1.35 16.40
N PHE A 2 -1.56 -1.11 15.13
CA PHE A 2 -0.62 -0.55 14.14
C PHE A 2 -0.47 0.95 14.39
N LYS A 3 0.74 1.47 14.19
CA LYS A 3 1.06 2.87 14.52
C LYS A 3 0.86 3.80 13.32
N THR A 4 1.27 3.32 12.14
CA THR A 4 1.13 4.04 10.88
C THR A 4 0.95 3.05 9.73
N PHE A 5 0.29 3.50 8.66
CA PHE A 5 0.19 2.81 7.38
C PHE A 5 0.73 3.70 6.27
N THR A 6 1.25 3.08 5.22
CA THR A 6 1.71 3.80 4.03
C THR A 6 1.05 3.13 2.82
N ALA A 7 0.43 3.91 1.94
CA ALA A 7 -0.29 3.43 0.77
C ALA A 7 0.14 4.23 -0.48
N ASP A 8 -0.05 3.65 -1.65
CA ASP A 8 -0.01 4.41 -2.91
C ASP A 8 -1.39 5.02 -3.21
N ASN A 9 -1.47 5.86 -4.24
CA ASN A 9 -2.71 6.55 -4.63
C ASN A 9 -3.70 5.66 -5.41
N GLY A 10 -3.64 4.34 -5.23
CA GLY A 10 -4.59 3.40 -5.80
C GLY A 10 -6.01 3.66 -5.24
N SER A 11 -7.02 3.58 -6.11
CA SER A 11 -8.42 3.76 -5.71
C SER A 11 -8.89 2.73 -4.68
N GLU A 12 -8.26 1.56 -4.66
CA GLU A 12 -8.48 0.49 -3.66
C GLU A 12 -8.18 0.95 -2.24
N PHE A 13 -7.37 2.01 -2.07
CA PHE A 13 -6.95 2.56 -0.79
C PHE A 13 -7.66 3.87 -0.41
N ALA A 14 -8.69 4.29 -1.16
CA ALA A 14 -9.40 5.54 -0.90
C ALA A 14 -10.06 5.57 0.50
N ASP A 15 -10.55 4.42 0.98
CA ASP A 15 -11.21 4.31 2.28
C ASP A 15 -10.24 4.21 3.47
N LEU A 16 -8.91 4.10 3.24
CA LEU A 16 -7.94 4.05 4.34
C LEU A 16 -7.94 5.34 5.18
N ASP A 17 -8.27 6.49 4.58
CA ASP A 17 -8.40 7.75 5.31
C ASP A 17 -9.57 7.72 6.32
N ALA A 18 -10.70 7.10 5.94
CA ALA A 18 -11.83 6.90 6.84
C ALA A 18 -11.48 5.91 7.97
N PHE A 19 -10.73 4.86 7.66
CA PHE A 19 -10.25 3.89 8.64
C PHE A 19 -9.28 4.51 9.65
N SER A 20 -8.34 5.35 9.18
CA SER A 20 -7.39 6.12 10.01
C SER A 20 -8.08 6.89 11.12
N LYS A 21 -9.16 7.59 10.78
CA LYS A 21 -9.97 8.42 11.70
C LYS A 21 -10.63 7.61 12.81
N ASN A 22 -11.06 6.38 12.51
CA ASN A 22 -11.75 5.52 13.48
C ASN A 22 -10.80 4.72 14.38
N HIS A 23 -9.57 4.46 13.91
CA HIS A 23 -8.62 3.56 14.58
C HIS A 23 -7.35 4.23 15.11
N ASN A 24 -7.32 5.56 15.17
CA ASN A 24 -6.20 6.36 15.71
C ASN A 24 -4.85 5.94 15.10
N THR A 25 -4.85 5.65 13.80
CA THR A 25 -3.68 5.15 13.06
C THR A 25 -3.41 6.07 11.88
N SER A 26 -2.22 6.66 11.78
CA SER A 26 -1.91 7.61 10.71
C SER A 26 -1.66 6.90 9.37
N VAL A 27 -2.29 7.36 8.30
CA VAL A 27 -2.07 6.87 6.93
C VAL A 27 -1.28 7.93 6.14
N TYR A 28 -0.26 7.48 5.43
CA TYR A 28 0.58 8.31 4.57
C TYR A 28 0.50 7.83 3.13
N PHE A 29 0.26 8.74 2.19
CA PHE A 29 0.22 8.44 0.77
C PHE A 29 1.49 8.93 0.08
N ALA A 30 1.94 8.20 -0.95
CA ALA A 30 3.07 8.63 -1.78
C ALA A 30 2.70 9.85 -2.63
N TYR A 31 3.68 10.71 -2.95
CA TYR A 31 3.42 11.82 -3.86
C TYR A 31 3.07 11.31 -5.27
N PRO A 32 2.25 12.06 -6.04
CA PRO A 32 1.96 11.71 -7.43
C PRO A 32 3.26 11.49 -8.23
N TYR A 33 3.32 10.37 -8.96
CA TYR A 33 4.47 9.96 -9.78
C TYR A 33 5.78 9.67 -9.00
N SER A 34 5.72 9.53 -7.68
CA SER A 34 6.88 9.26 -6.83
C SER A 34 6.93 7.82 -6.33
N SER A 35 6.84 6.84 -7.24
CA SER A 35 6.85 5.41 -6.92
C SER A 35 8.07 4.98 -6.08
N PHE A 36 9.19 5.68 -6.25
CA PHE A 36 10.46 5.45 -5.53
C PHE A 36 10.35 5.65 -4.01
N GLU A 37 9.42 6.46 -3.52
CA GLU A 37 9.15 6.62 -2.08
C GLU A 37 8.66 5.32 -1.43
N ARG A 38 8.24 4.35 -2.25
CA ARG A 38 7.67 3.08 -1.84
C ARG A 38 8.44 1.88 -2.40
N GLY A 39 9.75 2.02 -2.65
CA GLY A 39 10.57 0.94 -3.22
C GLY A 39 10.52 -0.39 -2.44
N THR A 40 10.35 -0.36 -1.12
CA THR A 40 10.14 -1.58 -0.32
C THR A 40 8.82 -2.29 -0.67
N ASN A 41 7.78 -1.53 -0.96
CA ASN A 41 6.46 -2.05 -1.33
C ASN A 41 6.51 -2.72 -2.70
N GLU A 42 7.22 -2.13 -3.66
CA GLU A 42 7.44 -2.72 -4.98
C GLU A 42 8.21 -4.04 -4.88
N ARG A 43 9.30 -4.06 -4.10
CA ARG A 43 10.06 -5.30 -3.83
C ARG A 43 9.17 -6.37 -3.20
N HIS A 44 8.37 -6.02 -2.20
CA HIS A 44 7.47 -6.97 -1.55
C HIS A 44 6.41 -7.51 -2.51
N ASN A 45 5.79 -6.63 -3.31
CA ASN A 45 4.81 -7.03 -4.32
C ASN A 45 5.42 -7.94 -5.39
N GLY A 46 6.71 -7.73 -5.74
CA GLY A 46 7.46 -8.64 -6.60
C GLY A 46 7.63 -10.03 -5.99
N LEU A 47 8.02 -10.11 -4.71
CA LEU A 47 8.14 -11.38 -3.99
C LEU A 47 6.81 -12.12 -3.90
N ILE A 48 5.71 -11.40 -3.62
CA ILE A 48 4.37 -11.99 -3.57
C ILE A 48 3.99 -12.61 -4.92
N ARG A 49 4.29 -11.94 -6.04
CA ARG A 49 4.02 -12.49 -7.39
C ARG A 49 4.90 -13.69 -7.74
N LEU A 50 6.11 -13.75 -7.21
CA LEU A 50 7.00 -14.90 -7.38
C LEU A 50 6.49 -16.12 -6.59
N ILE A 51 6.01 -15.90 -5.36
CA ILE A 51 5.50 -16.96 -4.48
C ILE A 51 4.11 -17.42 -4.92
N PHE A 52 3.26 -16.48 -5.34
CA PHE A 52 1.89 -16.70 -5.80
C PHE A 52 1.75 -16.26 -7.25
N PRO A 53 2.35 -17.02 -8.20
CA PRO A 53 2.22 -16.71 -9.61
C PRO A 53 0.75 -16.78 -10.03
N ARG A 54 0.30 -15.81 -10.83
CA ARG A 54 -1.06 -15.86 -11.38
C ARG A 54 -1.19 -17.15 -12.20
N ARG A 55 -2.30 -17.87 -12.02
CA ARG A 55 -2.60 -19.01 -12.88
C ARG A 55 -2.65 -18.54 -14.33
N PRO A 56 -2.00 -19.24 -15.27
CA PRO A 56 -2.18 -18.96 -16.68
C PRO A 56 -3.68 -19.10 -17.01
N ALA A 57 -4.19 -18.13 -17.77
CA ALA A 57 -5.57 -18.10 -18.25
C ALA A 57 -5.80 -19.19 -19.30
#